data_AF-A0A0B6Y6R5-F1
#
_entry.id   AF-A0A0B6Y6R5-F1
#
_cell.length_a   1.000
_cell.length_b   1.000
_cell.length_c   1.000
_cell.angle_alpha   90.00
_cell.angle_beta   90.00
_cell.angle_gamma   90.00
#
_symmetry.space_group_name_H-M   'P 1'
#
loop_
_entity.id
_entity.type
_entity.pdbx_description
1 polymer ?
#
loop_
_entity_poly.entity_id
_entity_poly.type
_entity_poly.pdbx_seq_one_letter_code
_entity_poly.pdbx_strand_id
1 'polypeptide(L)'
;MPALVGGFRLDKSGQLDLHQHASTATTSSCFVVARIPGGDNKMSDPHHHHQHGQPLQPVADIVSMQTRIPNSFRDSSIAPLRKLSVDLIKTYKHINEVYYAKKKRRAVGAVQGDETGNKKGKVNSHIFNDGYDDSNHDYIVNPGERWMDRYEIDSLIGKGSFGQVVKAFDHTDQEHVAIKIIKNKKPFLNQAQIEVRLLELMNTNDRENKYYIVRLKRNFMFRNHLCLVFELLSYNLYDLLRNTNFRGVSLNLTRKFAQQLCTALLYLATPELNIIHCDLKPENILLCNPKRSAIKIVDFGSSCQIGQRIYQYIQSRFYRSPEVLLGIPYDLAIDMWSLGCILVEMHTGEPLFAGSNEFDQMMKIVEVLGMPPKHLLDQAQKSRKYFDLLPDGSYIPRKSKDNKKYKSSHSRKLHDIIGAETGGPGGRRTGELGH
;
A
#
# COMPACT_ATOMS: atom_id res chain seq x y z
N MET A 1 -44.77 27.47 -10.21
CA MET A 1 -44.70 28.74 -9.45
C MET A 1 -45.75 28.69 -8.36
N PRO A 2 -45.48 29.01 -7.08
CA PRO A 2 -44.22 29.23 -6.33
C PRO A 2 -43.99 28.14 -5.25
N ALA A 3 -42.80 27.79 -4.76
CA ALA A 3 -41.81 28.50 -3.91
C ALA A 3 -42.26 28.79 -2.46
N LEU A 4 -41.50 28.25 -1.48
CA LEU A 4 -41.16 28.75 -0.13
C LEU A 4 -40.41 27.59 0.61
N VAL A 5 -39.08 27.59 0.75
CA VAL A 5 -38.20 28.32 1.70
C VAL A 5 -38.38 27.89 3.16
N GLY A 6 -37.28 27.42 3.76
CA GLY A 6 -37.07 27.29 5.22
C GLY A 6 -36.36 25.98 5.57
N GLY A 7 -35.23 25.94 6.28
CA GLY A 7 -34.49 26.98 6.98
C GLY A 7 -33.39 26.30 7.80
N PHE A 8 -32.21 26.90 7.82
CA PHE A 8 -31.09 26.53 8.66
C PHE A 8 -31.46 26.70 10.15
N ARG A 9 -31.02 25.76 11.00
CA ARG A 9 -30.87 26.00 12.44
C ARG A 9 -29.38 26.04 12.77
N LEU A 10 -28.92 27.21 13.19
CA LEU A 10 -27.63 27.42 13.88
C LEU A 10 -27.79 27.04 15.35
N ASP A 11 -26.81 26.34 15.91
CA ASP A 11 -26.62 26.32 17.37
C ASP A 11 -25.74 27.49 17.82
N LYS A 12 -25.81 27.82 19.11
CA LYS A 12 -25.22 29.02 19.73
C LYS A 12 -23.71 28.93 20.04
N SER A 13 -22.95 28.05 19.39
CA SER A 13 -21.51 27.89 19.67
C SER A 13 -20.56 28.09 18.48
N GLY A 14 -21.07 28.25 17.25
CA GLY A 14 -20.22 28.62 16.11
C GLY A 14 -19.14 27.59 15.71
N GLN A 15 -19.29 26.31 16.08
CA GLN A 15 -18.45 25.23 15.57
C GLN A 15 -19.17 24.45 14.46
N LEU A 16 -18.48 24.26 13.34
CA LEU A 16 -18.90 23.38 12.24
C LEU A 16 -18.76 21.92 12.67
N ASP A 17 -19.89 21.26 12.92
CA ASP A 17 -19.97 19.82 13.13
C ASP A 17 -19.77 19.10 11.78
N LEU A 18 -18.55 18.64 11.53
CA LEU A 18 -18.14 17.92 10.32
C LEU A 18 -18.14 16.41 10.59
N HIS A 19 -19.27 15.90 11.09
CA HIS A 19 -19.51 14.48 11.15
C HIS A 19 -20.33 14.01 9.94
N GLN A 20 -19.77 13.00 9.25
CA GLN A 20 -20.33 12.20 8.15
C GLN A 20 -20.18 12.76 6.73
N HIS A 21 -19.03 12.44 6.12
CA HIS A 21 -18.96 11.64 4.89
C HIS A 21 -17.49 11.31 4.57
N ALA A 22 -16.94 10.29 5.24
CA ALA A 22 -15.72 9.60 4.82
C ALA A 22 -15.94 8.08 4.94
N SER A 23 -16.90 7.59 4.17
CA SER A 23 -17.09 6.16 3.93
C SER A 23 -16.82 5.90 2.46
N THR A 24 -15.56 5.63 2.14
CA THR A 24 -15.13 4.78 1.03
C THR A 24 -13.67 4.41 1.25
N ALA A 25 -13.43 3.12 1.43
CA ALA A 25 -12.18 2.39 1.19
C ALA A 25 -10.87 3.21 1.23
N THR A 26 -10.16 3.14 2.36
CA THR A 26 -8.69 3.23 2.37
C THR A 26 -8.13 1.98 1.67
N THR A 27 -8.15 2.00 0.34
CA THR A 27 -7.38 1.09 -0.53
C THR A 27 -6.14 1.83 -1.00
N SER A 28 -4.99 1.31 -0.55
CA SER A 28 -3.64 1.36 -1.07
C SER A 28 -3.23 2.56 -1.95
N SER A 29 -2.28 3.32 -1.42
CA SER A 29 -1.22 3.98 -2.20
C SER A 29 -0.53 2.94 -3.07
N CYS A 30 -0.68 3.04 -4.39
CA CYS A 30 -0.04 2.16 -5.36
C CYS A 30 0.99 2.97 -6.16
N PHE A 31 2.26 2.89 -5.75
CA PHE A 31 3.39 3.14 -6.63
C PHE A 31 3.78 1.80 -7.26
N VAL A 32 3.73 1.66 -8.58
CA VAL A 32 4.31 0.52 -9.29
C VAL A 32 4.80 0.97 -10.68
N VAL A 33 6.04 0.55 -10.96
CA VAL A 33 6.67 0.23 -12.25
C VAL A 33 7.71 1.25 -12.78
N ALA A 34 8.96 0.78 -12.79
CA ALA A 34 9.80 0.80 -13.99
C ALA A 34 10.09 -0.67 -14.37
N ARG A 35 9.69 -1.10 -15.58
CA ARG A 35 10.11 -2.37 -16.19
C ARG A 35 11.20 -2.05 -17.20
N ILE A 36 12.37 -2.69 -17.09
CA ILE A 36 13.36 -2.76 -18.17
C ILE A 36 13.47 -4.24 -18.59
N PRO A 37 13.42 -4.56 -19.90
CA PRO A 37 13.59 -5.92 -20.38
C PRO A 37 15.09 -6.26 -20.53
N GLY A 38 15.46 -7.46 -20.11
CA GLY A 38 16.69 -8.16 -20.50
C GLY A 38 16.44 -9.63 -20.17
N GLY A 39 16.72 -10.60 -21.01
CA GLY A 39 17.53 -10.70 -22.21
C GLY A 39 17.99 -12.15 -22.21
N ASP A 40 17.62 -12.91 -23.25
CA ASP A 40 17.88 -14.34 -23.37
C ASP A 40 19.39 -14.65 -23.35
N ASN A 41 19.77 -15.77 -22.73
CA ASN A 41 20.79 -16.64 -23.30
C ASN A 41 20.65 -18.09 -22.79
N LYS A 42 20.71 -19.02 -23.74
CA LYS A 42 20.60 -20.48 -23.60
C LYS A 42 21.99 -21.13 -23.52
N MET A 43 21.96 -22.37 -23.00
CA MET A 43 22.87 -23.51 -23.22
C MET A 43 24.27 -23.38 -22.59
N SER A 44 24.88 -24.42 -21.99
CA SER A 44 24.81 -25.86 -22.24
C SER A 44 25.35 -26.66 -21.04
N ASP A 45 24.84 -27.87 -20.84
CA ASP A 45 25.47 -29.03 -20.16
C ASP A 45 26.33 -29.79 -21.22
N PRO A 46 27.23 -30.78 -20.94
CA PRO A 46 26.96 -31.90 -20.01
C PRO A 46 28.16 -32.72 -19.40
N HIS A 47 27.77 -33.70 -18.54
CA HIS A 47 28.24 -35.11 -18.44
C HIS A 47 29.39 -35.62 -17.51
N HIS A 48 29.04 -36.74 -16.83
CA HIS A 48 29.80 -37.98 -16.49
C HIS A 48 30.74 -38.00 -15.25
N HIS A 49 30.94 -39.08 -14.47
CA HIS A 49 30.42 -40.47 -14.33
C HIS A 49 31.04 -41.08 -13.03
N HIS A 50 30.31 -41.99 -12.34
CA HIS A 50 30.75 -43.24 -11.64
C HIS A 50 31.86 -43.19 -10.52
N GLN A 51 31.95 -44.04 -9.48
CA GLN A 51 31.39 -45.37 -9.15
C GLN A 51 31.68 -45.77 -7.66
N HIS A 52 30.79 -46.61 -7.10
CA HIS A 52 30.94 -47.75 -6.14
C HIS A 52 31.73 -47.75 -4.80
N GLY A 53 31.04 -48.26 -3.76
CA GLY A 53 31.56 -49.04 -2.62
C GLY A 53 30.44 -49.49 -1.63
N GLN A 54 30.20 -50.80 -1.49
CA GLN A 54 29.10 -51.52 -0.80
C GLN A 54 29.31 -51.73 0.74
N PRO A 55 28.62 -52.66 1.45
CA PRO A 55 27.20 -52.69 1.89
C PRO A 55 27.03 -52.99 3.41
N LEU A 56 25.83 -52.87 3.99
CA LEU A 56 25.36 -53.64 5.17
C LEU A 56 23.80 -53.70 5.17
N GLN A 57 23.26 -54.82 5.66
CA GLN A 57 21.93 -55.41 5.39
C GLN A 57 20.81 -54.98 6.39
N PRO A 58 19.53 -55.43 6.21
CA PRO A 58 18.33 -54.58 6.28
C PRO A 58 17.55 -54.66 7.61
N VAL A 59 16.77 -53.61 7.90
CA VAL A 59 15.66 -53.68 8.86
C VAL A 59 14.36 -53.45 8.10
N ALA A 60 13.47 -54.42 8.25
CA ALA A 60 12.19 -54.53 7.59
C ALA A 60 11.23 -53.41 8.01
N ASP A 61 10.97 -52.46 7.10
CA ASP A 61 9.78 -51.59 7.16
C ASP A 61 9.36 -50.98 5.81
N ILE A 62 9.98 -51.37 4.69
CA ILE A 62 9.71 -50.79 3.36
C ILE A 62 8.59 -51.55 2.60
N VAL A 63 8.18 -52.73 3.06
CA VAL A 63 7.20 -53.57 2.33
C VAL A 63 5.75 -53.12 2.57
N SER A 64 5.48 -52.23 3.53
CA SER A 64 4.11 -51.77 3.86
C SER A 64 3.68 -50.47 3.17
N MET A 65 4.55 -49.79 2.41
CA MET A 65 4.22 -48.53 1.72
C MET A 65 4.08 -48.63 0.18
N GLN A 66 4.44 -49.75 -0.44
CA GLN A 66 4.39 -49.89 -1.92
C GLN A 66 3.03 -50.31 -2.50
N THR A 67 1.99 -50.54 -1.70
CA THR A 67 0.65 -50.92 -2.18
C THR A 67 -0.34 -49.77 -2.31
N ARG A 68 0.08 -48.50 -2.20
CA ARG A 68 -0.79 -47.32 -2.37
C ARG A 68 -0.35 -46.33 -3.45
N ILE A 69 0.35 -46.80 -4.49
CA ILE A 69 0.66 -45.97 -5.66
C ILE A 69 -0.08 -46.57 -6.87
N PRO A 70 -0.99 -45.83 -7.52
CA PRO A 70 -1.68 -46.32 -8.71
C PRO A 70 -0.69 -46.58 -9.86
N ASN A 71 -0.80 -47.74 -10.51
CA ASN A 71 0.06 -48.15 -11.64
C ASN A 71 -0.21 -47.42 -12.97
N SER A 72 -1.06 -46.39 -12.97
CA SER A 72 -1.18 -45.48 -14.10
C SER A 72 -1.55 -44.07 -13.65
N PHE A 73 -0.77 -43.11 -14.10
CA PHE A 73 -1.12 -41.69 -13.99
C PHE A 73 -2.13 -41.37 -15.09
N ARG A 74 -3.21 -40.66 -14.75
CA ARG A 74 -4.14 -40.12 -15.75
C ARG A 74 -3.36 -39.24 -16.73
N ASP A 75 -3.67 -39.39 -18.02
CA ASP A 75 -3.10 -38.54 -19.06
C ASP A 75 -3.28 -37.05 -18.69
N SER A 76 -2.16 -36.31 -18.74
CA SER A 76 -2.13 -34.88 -18.42
C SER A 76 -3.08 -34.05 -19.29
N SER A 77 -3.49 -34.57 -20.46
CA SER A 77 -4.42 -33.92 -21.39
C SER A 77 -5.87 -33.83 -20.87
N ILE A 78 -6.24 -34.69 -19.92
CA ILE A 78 -7.61 -34.80 -19.36
C ILE A 78 -7.71 -34.29 -17.91
N ALA A 79 -6.62 -33.72 -17.36
CA ALA A 79 -6.63 -33.14 -16.03
C ALA A 79 -7.57 -31.92 -15.95
N PRO A 80 -8.53 -31.86 -15.00
CA PRO A 80 -9.47 -30.74 -14.86
C PRO A 80 -8.78 -29.38 -14.72
N LEU A 81 -7.66 -29.35 -13.98
CA LEU A 81 -6.81 -28.17 -13.81
C LEU A 81 -6.13 -27.72 -15.11
N ARG A 82 -5.84 -28.65 -16.03
CA ARG A 82 -5.26 -28.34 -17.35
C ARG A 82 -6.33 -27.86 -18.33
N LYS A 83 -7.54 -28.44 -18.31
CA LYS A 83 -8.71 -27.87 -19.01
C LYS A 83 -9.06 -26.45 -18.54
N LEU A 84 -8.94 -26.19 -17.23
CA LEU A 84 -9.16 -24.85 -16.66
C LEU A 84 -8.04 -23.84 -16.97
N SER A 85 -6.83 -24.29 -17.32
CA SER A 85 -5.68 -23.41 -17.57
C SER A 85 -5.33 -23.25 -19.06
N VAL A 86 -5.51 -24.28 -19.89
CA VAL A 86 -5.22 -24.23 -21.33
C VAL A 86 -6.26 -23.40 -22.08
N ASP A 87 -7.50 -23.41 -21.63
CA ASP A 87 -8.53 -22.55 -22.19
C ASP A 87 -8.59 -21.19 -21.51
N LEU A 88 -7.90 -20.92 -20.39
CA LEU A 88 -7.96 -19.60 -19.73
C LEU A 88 -7.52 -18.47 -20.66
N ILE A 89 -6.48 -18.70 -21.48
CA ILE A 89 -6.02 -17.73 -22.48
C ILE A 89 -7.01 -17.61 -23.64
N LYS A 90 -7.62 -18.72 -24.09
CA LYS A 90 -8.67 -18.69 -25.12
C LYS A 90 -9.95 -18.04 -24.62
N THR A 91 -10.35 -18.29 -23.37
CA THR A 91 -11.45 -17.66 -22.65
C THR A 91 -11.17 -16.18 -22.46
N TYR A 92 -9.96 -15.78 -22.09
CA TYR A 92 -9.59 -14.36 -21.97
C TYR A 92 -9.58 -13.66 -23.34
N LYS A 93 -9.06 -14.32 -24.38
CA LYS A 93 -9.13 -13.82 -25.77
C LYS A 93 -10.57 -13.74 -26.27
N HIS A 94 -11.40 -14.73 -26.01
CA HIS A 94 -12.80 -14.76 -26.41
C HIS A 94 -13.65 -13.75 -25.63
N ILE A 95 -13.42 -13.57 -24.32
CA ILE A 95 -14.06 -12.52 -23.52
C ILE A 95 -13.67 -11.14 -24.04
N ASN A 96 -12.38 -10.92 -24.37
CA ASN A 96 -11.93 -9.67 -24.98
C ASN A 96 -12.55 -9.47 -26.37
N GLU A 97 -12.56 -10.49 -27.22
CA GLU A 97 -13.19 -10.44 -28.55
C GLU A 97 -14.69 -10.19 -28.44
N VAL A 98 -15.42 -10.85 -27.54
CA VAL A 98 -16.85 -10.62 -27.29
C VAL A 98 -17.08 -9.23 -26.71
N TYR A 99 -16.21 -8.75 -25.81
CA TYR A 99 -16.27 -7.39 -25.26
C TYR A 99 -16.08 -6.34 -26.36
N TYR A 100 -15.05 -6.49 -27.21
CA TYR A 100 -14.78 -5.57 -28.32
C TYR A 100 -15.80 -5.70 -29.46
N ALA A 101 -16.30 -6.90 -29.75
CA ALA A 101 -17.38 -7.13 -30.70
C ALA A 101 -18.71 -6.55 -30.19
N LYS A 102 -19.01 -6.64 -28.88
CA LYS A 102 -20.20 -6.03 -28.27
C LYS A 102 -20.05 -4.50 -28.18
N LYS A 103 -18.84 -3.99 -27.95
CA LYS A 103 -18.52 -2.55 -28.05
C LYS A 103 -18.68 -2.05 -29.49
N LYS A 104 -18.22 -2.82 -30.49
CA LYS A 104 -18.36 -2.50 -31.92
C LYS A 104 -19.81 -2.62 -32.39
N ARG A 105 -20.58 -3.62 -31.94
CA ARG A 105 -22.03 -3.73 -32.20
C ARG A 105 -22.84 -2.62 -31.51
N ARG A 106 -22.42 -2.12 -30.35
CA ARG A 106 -23.02 -0.94 -29.71
C ARG A 106 -22.66 0.36 -30.44
N ALA A 107 -21.47 0.45 -31.02
CA ALA A 107 -21.05 1.58 -31.85
C ALA A 107 -21.73 1.58 -33.23
N VAL A 108 -21.99 0.40 -33.83
CA VAL A 108 -22.66 0.26 -35.14
C VAL A 108 -24.19 0.27 -34.98
N GLY A 109 -24.74 -0.29 -33.90
CA GLY A 109 -26.16 -0.22 -33.57
C GLY A 109 -26.63 1.17 -33.12
N ALA A 110 -25.71 2.11 -32.90
CA ALA A 110 -26.02 3.53 -32.70
C ALA A 110 -26.10 4.32 -34.03
N VAL A 111 -25.87 3.66 -35.19
CA VAL A 111 -25.86 4.31 -36.52
C VAL A 111 -27.07 3.90 -37.39
N GLN A 112 -27.87 2.92 -36.98
CA GLN A 112 -29.08 2.52 -37.72
C GLN A 112 -30.23 2.22 -36.75
N GLY A 113 -31.01 3.24 -36.43
CA GLY A 113 -32.21 3.11 -35.59
C GLY A 113 -32.66 4.43 -34.97
N ASP A 114 -33.04 5.40 -35.80
CA ASP A 114 -34.15 6.35 -35.56
C ASP A 114 -34.15 7.42 -36.68
N GLU A 115 -34.60 7.02 -37.87
CA GLU A 115 -35.30 7.96 -38.73
C GLU A 115 -36.74 8.07 -38.20
N THR A 116 -37.22 9.30 -38.04
CA THR A 116 -38.56 9.71 -37.56
C THR A 116 -38.74 9.85 -36.05
N GLY A 117 -38.34 11.01 -35.49
CA GLY A 117 -38.69 11.33 -34.10
C GLY A 117 -37.95 12.49 -33.45
N ASN A 118 -38.07 13.68 -34.02
CA ASN A 118 -37.80 15.00 -33.44
C ASN A 118 -37.52 15.08 -31.90
N LYS A 119 -36.28 14.81 -31.44
CA LYS A 119 -35.76 15.23 -30.12
C LYS A 119 -34.25 15.49 -30.17
N LYS A 120 -33.88 16.77 -30.07
CA LYS A 120 -32.52 17.25 -29.79
C LYS A 120 -32.04 16.69 -28.44
N GLY A 121 -31.41 15.52 -28.43
CA GLY A 121 -30.72 14.96 -27.26
C GLY A 121 -29.25 15.34 -27.29
N LYS A 122 -28.84 16.36 -26.53
CA LYS A 122 -27.44 16.69 -26.27
C LYS A 122 -26.73 15.48 -25.65
N VAL A 123 -25.80 14.86 -26.37
CA VAL A 123 -24.75 14.04 -25.76
C VAL A 123 -23.77 15.01 -25.10
N ASN A 124 -24.11 15.50 -23.91
CA ASN A 124 -23.12 16.17 -23.05
C ASN A 124 -22.20 15.07 -22.49
N SER A 125 -21.19 14.65 -23.25
CA SER A 125 -19.98 14.16 -22.58
C SER A 125 -19.46 15.35 -21.80
N HIS A 126 -19.66 15.39 -20.49
CA HIS A 126 -19.12 16.46 -19.66
C HIS A 126 -17.62 16.52 -19.91
N ILE A 127 -17.17 17.59 -20.58
CA ILE A 127 -15.76 17.88 -20.79
C ILE A 127 -15.26 18.41 -19.44
N PHE A 128 -14.29 17.71 -18.84
CA PHE A 128 -13.68 18.11 -17.57
C PHE A 128 -12.38 18.86 -17.86
N ASN A 129 -12.22 20.05 -17.27
CA ASN A 129 -11.02 20.89 -17.41
C ASN A 129 -10.57 21.03 -18.87
N ASP A 130 -11.46 21.47 -19.75
CA ASP A 130 -11.21 21.64 -21.19
C ASP A 130 -10.72 20.38 -21.93
N GLY A 131 -10.97 19.20 -21.35
CA GLY A 131 -10.60 17.90 -21.91
C GLY A 131 -9.27 17.35 -21.37
N TYR A 132 -8.62 18.05 -20.44
CA TYR A 132 -7.40 17.59 -19.80
C TYR A 132 -7.61 16.60 -18.67
N ASP A 133 -8.81 16.56 -18.08
CA ASP A 133 -9.10 15.72 -16.91
C ASP A 133 -10.02 14.55 -17.27
N ASP A 134 -9.83 13.44 -16.56
CA ASP A 134 -10.82 12.36 -16.52
C ASP A 134 -11.96 12.67 -15.51
N SER A 135 -12.97 11.79 -15.46
CA SER A 135 -14.11 11.94 -14.54
C SER A 135 -13.72 11.86 -13.05
N ASN A 136 -12.50 11.43 -12.73
CA ASN A 136 -11.97 11.32 -11.37
C ASN A 136 -11.09 12.51 -10.98
N HIS A 137 -11.09 13.59 -11.78
CA HIS A 137 -10.25 14.77 -11.59
C HIS A 137 -8.75 14.49 -11.72
N ASP A 138 -8.38 13.36 -12.34
CA ASP A 138 -6.99 13.04 -12.67
C ASP A 138 -6.65 13.62 -14.04
N TYR A 139 -5.44 14.16 -14.18
CA TYR A 139 -4.92 14.60 -15.48
C TYR A 139 -4.78 13.42 -16.45
N ILE A 140 -5.17 13.58 -17.72
CA ILE A 140 -5.01 12.55 -18.75
C ILE A 140 -3.55 12.57 -19.24
N VAL A 141 -2.73 11.68 -18.67
CA VAL A 141 -1.29 11.58 -18.97
C VAL A 141 -1.04 11.12 -20.40
N ASN A 142 -0.25 11.89 -21.14
CA ASN A 142 0.17 11.58 -22.52
C ASN A 142 1.71 11.43 -22.59
N PRO A 143 2.24 10.21 -22.84
CA PRO A 143 3.67 10.02 -23.11
C PRO A 143 4.17 10.88 -24.28
N GLY A 144 5.35 11.47 -24.13
CA GLY A 144 5.97 12.41 -25.08
C GLY A 144 5.45 13.85 -24.98
N GLU A 145 4.44 14.12 -24.14
CA GLU A 145 3.97 15.49 -23.94
C GLU A 145 5.06 16.36 -23.29
N ARG A 146 5.26 17.57 -23.82
CA ARG A 146 6.23 18.53 -23.28
C ARG A 146 5.51 19.63 -22.51
N TRP A 147 5.83 19.80 -21.23
CA TRP A 147 5.26 20.82 -20.36
C TRP A 147 6.24 21.97 -20.16
N MET A 148 5.76 23.20 -20.38
CA MET A 148 6.50 24.45 -20.15
C MET A 148 7.90 24.45 -20.83
N ASP A 149 7.98 23.81 -22.00
CA ASP A 149 9.22 23.56 -22.76
C ASP A 149 10.37 22.87 -21.99
N ARG A 150 10.08 22.36 -20.79
CA ARG A 150 11.07 21.84 -19.84
C ARG A 150 10.90 20.36 -19.55
N TYR A 151 9.69 19.91 -19.23
CA TYR A 151 9.44 18.53 -18.79
C TYR A 151 8.88 17.70 -19.93
N GLU A 152 9.58 16.65 -20.31
CA GLU A 152 9.06 15.65 -21.26
C GLU A 152 8.53 14.45 -20.49
N ILE A 153 7.22 14.21 -20.59
CA ILE A 153 6.54 13.13 -19.87
C ILE A 153 6.89 11.79 -20.51
N ASP A 154 7.45 10.86 -19.74
CA ASP A 154 7.82 9.52 -20.20
C ASP A 154 6.67 8.55 -19.96
N SER A 155 6.36 8.28 -18.69
CA SER A 155 5.42 7.22 -18.32
C SER A 155 4.79 7.44 -16.95
N LEU A 156 3.60 6.88 -16.75
CA LEU A 156 2.95 6.81 -15.45
C LEU A 156 3.63 5.73 -14.58
N ILE A 157 4.13 6.10 -13.40
CA ILE A 157 4.88 5.23 -12.47
C ILE A 157 4.17 5.03 -11.12
N GLY A 158 3.09 5.77 -10.86
CA GLY A 158 2.26 5.60 -9.66
C GLY A 158 0.89 6.25 -9.80
N LYS A 159 -0.11 5.69 -9.12
CA LYS A 159 -1.47 6.25 -9.03
C LYS A 159 -2.07 5.95 -7.66
N GLY A 160 -2.71 6.94 -7.05
CA GLY A 160 -3.30 6.81 -5.72
C GLY A 160 -4.47 7.75 -5.50
N SER A 161 -4.93 7.85 -4.26
CA SER A 161 -6.03 8.74 -3.86
C SER A 161 -5.75 10.21 -4.21
N PHE A 162 -4.49 10.64 -4.09
CA PHE A 162 -4.07 12.03 -4.30
C PHE A 162 -3.94 12.43 -5.77
N GLY A 163 -3.80 11.45 -6.67
CA GLY A 163 -3.55 11.70 -8.08
C GLY A 163 -2.58 10.70 -8.69
N GLN A 164 -1.67 11.20 -9.52
CA GLN A 164 -0.77 10.39 -10.34
C GLN A 164 0.67 10.82 -10.17
N VAL A 165 1.61 9.90 -10.38
CA VAL A 165 3.04 10.21 -10.43
C VAL A 165 3.59 9.70 -11.75
N VAL A 166 4.24 10.61 -12.49
CA VAL A 166 4.85 10.31 -13.78
C VAL A 166 6.37 10.42 -13.69
N LYS A 167 7.07 9.57 -14.44
CA LYS A 167 8.47 9.79 -14.78
C LYS A 167 8.51 10.83 -15.89
N ALA A 168 9.41 11.79 -15.77
CA ALA A 168 9.67 12.78 -16.80
C ALA A 168 11.18 13.04 -16.93
N PHE A 169 11.59 13.61 -18.06
CA PHE A 169 12.93 14.16 -18.23
C PHE A 169 12.87 15.70 -18.09
N ASP A 170 13.68 16.25 -17.19
CA ASP A 170 13.85 17.69 -17.02
C ASP A 170 14.96 18.17 -17.96
N HIS A 171 14.58 18.84 -19.05
CA HIS A 171 15.53 19.34 -20.06
C HIS A 171 16.37 20.52 -19.57
N THR A 172 16.00 21.19 -18.47
CA THR A 172 16.81 22.27 -17.90
C THR A 172 17.95 21.70 -17.06
N ASP A 173 17.63 20.78 -16.15
CA ASP A 173 18.60 20.20 -15.22
C ASP A 173 19.29 18.92 -15.77
N GLN A 174 18.85 18.45 -16.95
CA GLN A 174 19.37 17.26 -17.65
C GLN A 174 19.30 15.98 -16.80
N GLU A 175 18.17 15.76 -16.13
CA GLU A 175 17.97 14.61 -15.25
C GLU A 175 16.56 14.02 -15.36
N HIS A 176 16.40 12.75 -14.96
CA HIS A 176 15.09 12.16 -14.76
C HIS A 176 14.50 12.55 -13.41
N VAL A 177 13.22 12.90 -13.42
CA VAL A 177 12.45 13.32 -12.24
C VAL A 177 11.16 12.54 -12.11
N ALA A 178 10.60 12.54 -10.91
CA ALA A 178 9.23 12.10 -10.66
C ALA A 178 8.34 13.32 -10.44
N ILE A 179 7.23 13.44 -11.17
CA ILE A 179 6.27 14.54 -11.02
C ILE A 179 4.96 13.98 -10.44
N LYS A 180 4.63 14.38 -9.21
CA LYS A 180 3.34 14.08 -8.56
C LYS A 180 2.32 15.12 -9.00
N ILE A 181 1.34 14.68 -9.78
CA ILE A 181 0.24 15.48 -10.32
C ILE A 181 -0.96 15.30 -9.39
N ILE A 182 -1.29 16.34 -8.64
CA ILE A 182 -2.40 16.34 -7.68
C ILE A 182 -3.72 16.50 -8.41
N LYS A 183 -4.76 15.76 -7.99
CA LYS A 183 -6.10 15.88 -8.56
C LYS A 183 -6.60 17.33 -8.56
N ASN A 184 -7.31 17.70 -9.61
CA ASN A 184 -7.93 19.02 -9.76
C ASN A 184 -9.21 19.13 -8.90
N LYS A 185 -9.03 19.14 -7.57
CA LYS A 185 -10.10 19.33 -6.60
C LYS A 185 -9.55 19.98 -5.33
N LYS A 186 -10.28 20.97 -4.80
CA LYS A 186 -9.84 21.79 -3.65
C LYS A 186 -9.33 20.99 -2.43
N PRO A 187 -9.98 19.92 -1.95
CA PRO A 187 -9.47 19.18 -0.80
C PRO A 187 -8.08 18.55 -1.05
N PHE A 188 -7.85 18.00 -2.24
CA PHE A 188 -6.55 17.42 -2.60
C PHE A 188 -5.48 18.50 -2.76
N LEU A 189 -5.84 19.65 -3.35
CA LEU A 189 -4.95 20.80 -3.45
C LEU A 189 -4.51 21.30 -2.06
N ASN A 190 -5.46 21.53 -1.15
CA ASN A 190 -5.17 22.01 0.21
C ASN A 190 -4.27 21.03 0.97
N GLN A 191 -4.53 19.72 0.83
CA GLN A 191 -3.71 18.69 1.44
C GLN A 191 -2.29 18.67 0.85
N ALA A 192 -2.15 18.81 -0.47
CA ALA A 192 -0.84 18.87 -1.13
C ALA A 192 -0.06 20.15 -0.78
N GLN A 193 -0.73 21.27 -0.48
CA GLN A 193 -0.06 22.48 0.02
C GLN A 193 0.57 22.27 1.41
N ILE A 194 -0.07 21.48 2.28
CA ILE A 194 0.53 21.05 3.55
C ILE A 194 1.77 20.20 3.27
N GLU A 195 1.68 19.23 2.36
CA GLU A 195 2.81 18.39 1.95
C GLU A 195 3.99 19.22 1.44
N VAL A 196 3.76 20.18 0.54
CA VAL A 196 4.79 21.11 0.03
C VAL A 196 5.47 21.85 1.18
N ARG A 197 4.68 22.46 2.07
CA ARG A 197 5.21 23.24 3.20
C ARG A 197 6.09 22.38 4.12
N LEU A 198 5.67 21.16 4.44
CA LEU A 198 6.43 20.26 5.31
C LEU A 198 7.71 19.78 4.61
N LEU A 199 7.64 19.45 3.33
CA LEU A 199 8.81 19.04 2.55
C LEU A 199 9.83 20.16 2.41
N GLU A 200 9.41 21.40 2.14
CA GLU A 200 10.30 22.56 2.09
C GLU A 200 10.98 22.79 3.44
N LEU A 201 10.23 22.68 4.55
CA LEU A 201 10.78 22.79 5.90
C LEU A 201 11.84 21.71 6.17
N MET A 202 11.53 20.45 5.90
CA MET A 202 12.48 19.35 6.09
C MET A 202 13.70 19.50 5.17
N ASN A 203 13.49 19.72 3.88
CA ASN A 203 14.59 19.81 2.91
C ASN A 203 15.54 20.99 3.17
N THR A 204 15.02 22.10 3.73
CA THR A 204 15.83 23.25 4.15
C THR A 204 16.72 22.91 5.36
N ASN A 205 16.22 22.10 6.30
CA ASN A 205 16.94 21.68 7.50
C ASN A 205 17.86 20.47 7.23
N ASP A 206 17.65 19.70 6.15
CA ASP A 206 18.53 18.63 5.68
C ASP A 206 19.24 18.99 4.36
N ARG A 207 20.18 19.93 4.42
CA ARG A 207 20.90 20.37 3.19
C ARG A 207 21.77 19.27 2.59
N GLU A 208 22.32 18.40 3.43
CA GLU A 208 23.24 17.34 3.01
C GLU A 208 22.53 16.03 2.61
N ASN A 209 21.20 15.98 2.69
CA ASN A 209 20.38 14.85 2.23
C ASN A 209 20.67 13.54 2.99
N LYS A 210 20.85 13.64 4.32
CA LYS A 210 21.31 12.56 5.20
C LYS A 210 20.19 11.87 5.98
N TYR A 211 19.00 12.46 6.05
CA TYR A 211 17.93 12.00 6.93
C TYR A 211 16.82 11.20 6.23
N TYR A 212 17.12 10.67 5.04
CA TYR A 212 16.26 9.71 4.33
C TYR A 212 14.86 10.22 3.99
N ILE A 213 14.69 11.54 3.83
CA ILE A 213 13.46 12.15 3.35
C ILE A 213 13.59 12.46 1.86
N VAL A 214 12.54 12.24 1.07
CA VAL A 214 12.51 12.59 -0.35
C VAL A 214 12.75 14.08 -0.58
N ARG A 215 13.46 14.42 -1.66
CA ARG A 215 13.76 15.79 -2.04
C ARG A 215 12.71 16.33 -3.00
N LEU A 216 11.95 17.31 -2.52
CA LEU A 216 11.14 18.19 -3.35
C LEU A 216 12.09 19.19 -4.03
N LYS A 217 12.22 19.09 -5.34
CA LYS A 217 13.06 19.99 -6.14
C LYS A 217 12.37 21.33 -6.37
N ARG A 218 11.07 21.28 -6.68
CA ARG A 218 10.19 22.44 -6.90
C ARG A 218 8.73 21.99 -7.03
N ASN A 219 7.81 22.96 -7.05
CA ASN A 219 6.41 22.75 -7.37
C ASN A 219 5.91 23.84 -8.33
N PHE A 220 4.84 23.56 -9.08
CA PHE A 220 4.21 24.52 -9.99
C PHE A 220 2.76 24.14 -10.27
N MET A 221 1.96 25.10 -10.74
CA MET A 221 0.62 24.84 -11.28
C MET A 221 0.70 24.61 -12.78
N PHE A 222 0.09 23.53 -13.27
CA PHE A 222 -0.03 23.26 -14.71
C PHE A 222 -1.44 22.75 -15.02
N ARG A 223 -2.15 23.47 -15.91
CA ARG A 223 -3.52 23.13 -16.34
C ARG A 223 -4.45 22.81 -15.15
N ASN A 224 -4.44 23.66 -14.13
CA ASN A 224 -5.22 23.52 -12.88
C ASN A 224 -4.82 22.37 -11.92
N HIS A 225 -3.73 21.65 -12.21
CA HIS A 225 -3.13 20.70 -11.28
C HIS A 225 -1.93 21.30 -10.56
N LEU A 226 -1.83 21.08 -9.25
CA LEU A 226 -0.58 21.29 -8.53
C LEU A 226 0.35 20.11 -8.82
N CYS A 227 1.56 20.42 -9.29
CA CYS A 227 2.58 19.45 -9.67
C CYS A 227 3.80 19.61 -8.77
N LEU A 228 4.21 18.53 -8.11
CA LEU A 228 5.41 18.49 -7.26
C LEU A 228 6.49 17.68 -7.97
N VAL A 229 7.68 18.26 -8.16
CA VAL A 229 8.82 17.63 -8.83
C VAL A 229 9.78 17.09 -7.78
N PHE A 230 10.07 15.80 -7.84
CA PHE A 230 10.94 15.09 -6.91
C PHE A 230 12.15 14.48 -7.62
N GLU A 231 13.17 14.13 -6.84
CA GLU A 231 14.18 13.15 -7.29
C GLU A 231 13.49 11.84 -7.70
N LEU A 232 13.96 11.22 -8.79
CA LEU A 232 13.42 9.92 -9.20
C LEU A 232 13.99 8.80 -8.30
N LEU A 233 13.10 8.09 -7.62
CA LEU A 233 13.42 6.92 -6.80
C LEU A 233 13.09 5.61 -7.53
N SER A 234 13.43 4.49 -6.91
CA SER A 234 13.15 3.14 -7.41
C SER A 234 11.86 2.57 -6.79
N TYR A 235 11.73 1.25 -6.76
CA TYR A 235 10.56 0.58 -6.23
C TYR A 235 10.46 0.71 -4.70
N ASN A 236 9.23 0.59 -4.20
CA ASN A 236 8.93 0.65 -2.77
C ASN A 236 9.18 -0.68 -2.05
N LEU A 237 9.13 -0.69 -0.72
CA LEU A 237 9.39 -1.90 0.05
C LEU A 237 8.30 -2.98 -0.12
N TYR A 238 7.07 -2.61 -0.50
CA TYR A 238 6.03 -3.60 -0.84
C TYR A 238 6.38 -4.35 -2.14
N ASP A 239 6.86 -3.63 -3.16
CA ASP A 239 7.36 -4.23 -4.39
C ASP A 239 8.58 -5.13 -4.12
N LEU A 240 9.46 -4.71 -3.20
CA LEU A 240 10.57 -5.56 -2.75
C LEU A 240 10.05 -6.87 -2.13
N LEU A 241 9.03 -6.81 -1.27
CA LEU A 241 8.38 -8.01 -0.72
C LEU A 241 7.77 -8.89 -1.81
N ARG A 242 7.09 -8.29 -2.78
CA ARG A 242 6.55 -9.00 -3.95
C ARG A 242 7.65 -9.73 -4.73
N ASN A 243 8.82 -9.11 -4.90
CA ASN A 243 9.98 -9.71 -5.56
C ASN A 243 10.58 -10.89 -4.77
N THR A 244 10.36 -10.95 -3.45
CA THR A 244 10.68 -12.14 -2.63
C THR A 244 9.58 -13.20 -2.66
N ASN A 245 8.56 -13.05 -3.50
CA ASN A 245 7.33 -13.85 -3.47
C ASN A 245 6.68 -13.88 -2.08
N PHE A 246 6.73 -12.74 -1.36
CA PHE A 246 6.23 -12.62 0.01
C PHE A 246 6.87 -13.63 0.99
N ARG A 247 8.14 -14.00 0.76
CA ARG A 247 8.93 -14.82 1.70
C ARG A 247 9.76 -13.99 2.68
N GLY A 248 9.77 -12.67 2.49
CA GLY A 248 10.49 -11.70 3.32
C GLY A 248 11.96 -11.55 2.93
N VAL A 249 12.55 -10.43 3.32
CA VAL A 249 13.97 -10.15 3.16
C VAL A 249 14.79 -10.72 4.33
N SER A 250 16.12 -10.78 4.16
CA SER A 250 17.02 -11.25 5.22
C SER A 250 17.03 -10.33 6.43
N LEU A 251 17.33 -10.87 7.61
CA LEU A 251 17.41 -10.11 8.87
C LEU A 251 18.45 -8.99 8.79
N ASN A 252 19.57 -9.23 8.10
CA ASN A 252 20.59 -8.23 7.83
C ASN A 252 20.05 -7.04 7.03
N LEU A 253 19.21 -7.28 6.02
CA LEU A 253 18.60 -6.20 5.25
C LEU A 253 17.50 -5.49 6.05
N THR A 254 16.68 -6.23 6.80
CA THR A 254 15.71 -5.66 7.74
C THR A 254 16.38 -4.70 8.73
N ARG A 255 17.56 -5.08 9.27
CA ARG A 255 18.36 -4.21 10.16
C ARG A 255 18.80 -2.91 9.47
N LYS A 256 19.23 -2.97 8.21
CA LYS A 256 19.61 -1.77 7.44
C LYS A 256 18.42 -0.83 7.23
N PHE A 257 17.23 -1.37 6.94
CA PHE A 257 16.02 -0.55 6.84
C PHE A 257 15.64 0.05 8.19
N ALA A 258 15.67 -0.75 9.26
CA ALA A 258 15.38 -0.28 10.62
C ALA A 258 16.28 0.90 11.02
N GLN A 259 17.60 0.80 10.80
CA GLN A 259 18.55 1.87 11.13
C GLN A 259 18.23 3.18 10.39
N GLN A 260 17.97 3.11 9.09
CA GLN A 260 17.64 4.28 8.28
C GLN A 260 16.30 4.90 8.68
N LEU A 261 15.27 4.08 8.91
CA LEU A 261 13.95 4.55 9.34
C LEU A 261 13.99 5.16 10.75
N CYS A 262 14.71 4.57 11.70
CA CYS A 262 14.92 5.18 13.02
C CYS A 262 15.65 6.51 12.92
N THR A 263 16.65 6.63 12.02
CA THR A 263 17.36 7.90 11.80
C THR A 263 16.43 8.97 11.21
N ALA A 264 15.58 8.59 10.26
CA ALA A 264 14.57 9.49 9.70
C ALA A 264 13.55 9.94 10.77
N LEU A 265 13.09 9.03 11.62
CA LEU A 265 12.14 9.35 12.70
C LEU A 265 12.77 10.21 13.80
N LEU A 266 14.04 9.99 14.12
CA LEU A 266 14.80 10.87 15.00
C LEU A 266 14.88 12.29 14.44
N TYR A 267 15.08 12.41 13.13
CA TYR A 267 15.07 13.70 12.44
C TYR A 267 13.68 14.37 12.48
N LEU A 268 12.60 13.65 12.18
CA LEU A 268 11.23 14.20 12.25
C LEU A 268 10.85 14.65 13.68
N ALA A 269 11.45 14.03 14.70
CA ALA A 269 11.28 14.36 16.10
C ALA A 269 12.10 15.55 16.60
N THR A 270 12.94 16.18 15.76
CA THR A 270 13.67 17.36 16.22
C THR A 270 12.69 18.50 16.56
N PRO A 271 13.00 19.35 17.55
CA PRO A 271 12.09 20.39 18.01
C PRO A 271 11.65 21.38 16.92
N GLU A 272 12.51 21.61 15.93
CA GLU A 272 12.25 22.51 14.79
C GLU A 272 11.21 21.94 13.82
N LEU A 273 11.07 20.61 13.79
CA LEU A 273 10.16 19.90 12.89
C LEU A 273 8.90 19.44 13.62
N ASN A 274 9.05 18.58 14.64
CA ASN A 274 7.94 17.93 15.35
C ASN A 274 6.87 17.37 14.40
N ILE A 275 7.30 16.67 13.34
CA ILE A 275 6.44 16.15 12.28
C ILE A 275 6.06 14.70 12.58
N ILE A 276 4.76 14.41 12.51
CA ILE A 276 4.22 13.05 12.52
C ILE A 276 3.86 12.71 11.07
N HIS A 277 4.39 11.62 10.54
CA HIS A 277 4.14 11.16 9.16
C HIS A 277 2.70 10.67 8.98
N CYS A 278 2.14 10.01 10.01
CA CYS A 278 0.74 9.56 10.05
C CYS A 278 0.33 8.49 9.04
N ASP A 279 1.17 8.09 8.07
CA ASP A 279 0.86 7.02 7.11
C ASP A 279 2.07 6.17 6.68
N LEU A 280 2.94 5.80 7.64
CA LEU A 280 4.06 4.90 7.35
C LEU A 280 3.57 3.49 7.02
N LYS A 281 4.07 2.96 5.90
CA LYS A 281 3.80 1.63 5.35
C LYS A 281 4.85 1.28 4.28
N PRO A 282 5.01 0.00 3.88
CA PRO A 282 6.01 -0.40 2.90
C PRO A 282 5.93 0.35 1.56
N GLU A 283 4.73 0.75 1.13
CA GLU A 283 4.50 1.49 -0.12
C GLU A 283 5.06 2.93 -0.09
N ASN A 284 5.21 3.52 1.10
CA ASN A 284 5.70 4.89 1.31
C ASN A 284 7.19 4.95 1.69
N ILE A 285 7.91 3.84 1.53
CA ILE A 285 9.36 3.75 1.73
C ILE A 285 9.96 3.21 0.44
N LEU A 286 10.71 4.06 -0.26
CA LEU A 286 11.26 3.76 -1.59
C LEU A 286 12.76 3.54 -1.53
N LEU A 287 13.27 2.61 -2.34
CA LEU A 287 14.70 2.47 -2.54
C LEU A 287 15.23 3.60 -3.43
N CYS A 288 16.41 4.13 -3.14
CA CYS A 288 17.09 5.07 -4.02
C CYS A 288 17.61 4.38 -5.29
N ASN A 289 18.00 3.10 -5.17
CA ASN A 289 18.53 2.33 -6.28
C ASN A 289 18.09 0.86 -6.17
N PRO A 290 17.70 0.20 -7.27
CA PRO A 290 17.14 -1.14 -7.27
C PRO A 290 18.08 -2.23 -6.72
N LYS A 291 19.40 -1.95 -6.64
CA LYS A 291 20.44 -2.89 -6.20
C LYS A 291 21.12 -2.47 -4.88
N ARG A 292 20.61 -1.45 -4.19
CA ARG A 292 21.18 -0.93 -2.94
C ARG A 292 20.11 -0.84 -1.87
N SER A 293 20.52 -0.79 -0.61
CA SER A 293 19.60 -0.74 0.55
C SER A 293 19.26 0.68 1.00
N ALA A 294 19.77 1.72 0.31
CA ALA A 294 19.46 3.11 0.66
C ALA A 294 17.99 3.39 0.39
N ILE A 295 17.28 3.95 1.37
CA ILE A 295 15.85 4.24 1.29
C ILE A 295 15.53 5.72 1.48
N LYS A 296 14.34 6.12 1.06
CA LYS A 296 13.71 7.39 1.42
C LYS A 296 12.23 7.23 1.74
N ILE A 297 11.76 8.01 2.70
CA ILE A 297 10.35 8.17 3.05
C ILE A 297 9.71 9.19 2.11
N VAL A 298 8.52 8.88 1.63
CA VAL A 298 7.70 9.71 0.73
C VAL A 298 6.30 9.91 1.30
N ASP A 299 5.52 10.80 0.66
CA ASP A 299 4.09 11.01 0.89
C ASP A 299 3.71 11.62 2.24
N PHE A 300 4.04 12.90 2.40
CA PHE A 300 3.73 13.69 3.60
C PHE A 300 2.35 14.36 3.53
N GLY A 301 1.48 13.92 2.62
CA GLY A 301 0.13 14.48 2.46
C GLY A 301 -0.77 14.26 3.67
N SER A 302 -0.56 13.21 4.45
CA SER A 302 -1.34 12.93 5.68
C SER A 302 -0.66 13.44 6.95
N SER A 303 0.52 14.02 6.83
CA SER A 303 1.37 14.42 7.95
C SER A 303 0.84 15.66 8.67
N CYS A 304 1.23 15.82 9.92
CA CYS A 304 0.93 17.01 10.71
C CYS A 304 2.06 17.33 11.68
N GLN A 305 2.12 18.57 12.16
CA GLN A 305 3.01 18.95 13.26
C GLN A 305 2.30 18.78 14.60
N ILE A 306 3.05 18.51 15.68
CA ILE A 306 2.50 18.55 17.05
C ILE A 306 1.84 19.91 17.31
N GLY A 307 0.66 19.91 17.91
CA GLY A 307 -0.14 21.11 18.19
C GLY A 307 -1.05 21.55 17.04
N GLN A 308 -0.84 21.05 15.81
CA GLN A 308 -1.68 21.31 14.64
C GLN A 308 -2.38 20.02 14.16
N ARG A 309 -2.83 19.19 15.10
CA ARG A 309 -3.45 17.89 14.79
C ARG A 309 -4.88 18.12 14.28
N ILE A 310 -5.15 17.70 13.05
CA ILE A 310 -6.44 17.95 12.37
C ILE A 310 -7.33 16.69 12.36
N TYR A 311 -6.74 15.49 12.36
CA TYR A 311 -7.47 14.27 11.99
C TYR A 311 -7.54 13.24 13.13
N GLN A 312 -8.74 12.67 13.34
CA GLN A 312 -8.95 11.55 14.27
C GLN A 312 -8.82 10.17 13.61
N TYR A 313 -8.92 10.11 12.28
CA TYR A 313 -8.79 8.88 11.49
C TYR A 313 -7.55 9.00 10.60
N ILE A 314 -6.47 8.39 11.04
CA ILE A 314 -5.15 8.43 10.40
C ILE A 314 -4.52 7.04 10.34
N GLN A 315 -3.39 6.91 9.66
CA GLN A 315 -2.66 5.68 9.39
C GLN A 315 -3.41 4.66 8.55
N SER A 316 -2.71 4.00 7.64
CA SER A 316 -3.20 2.79 6.99
C SER A 316 -3.44 1.68 8.03
N ARG A 317 -4.58 0.99 7.92
CA ARG A 317 -5.15 0.16 9.01
C ARG A 317 -4.17 -0.85 9.62
N PHE A 318 -3.38 -1.54 8.79
CA PHE A 318 -2.44 -2.58 9.27
C PHE A 318 -1.31 -2.03 10.14
N TYR A 319 -1.00 -0.75 9.98
CA TYR A 319 0.08 -0.03 10.67
C TYR A 319 -0.46 0.95 11.71
N ARG A 320 -1.78 0.97 11.93
CA ARG A 320 -2.44 1.92 12.84
C ARG A 320 -2.20 1.55 14.30
N SER A 321 -1.87 2.56 15.11
CA SER A 321 -1.55 2.35 16.53
C SER A 321 -2.79 2.17 17.42
N PRO A 322 -2.63 1.56 18.61
CA PRO A 322 -3.71 1.35 19.54
C PRO A 322 -4.39 2.65 19.98
N GLU A 323 -3.63 3.71 20.27
CA GLU A 323 -4.15 5.01 20.67
C GLU A 323 -5.05 5.64 19.59
N VAL A 324 -4.67 5.52 18.31
CA VAL A 324 -5.53 5.99 17.21
C VAL A 324 -6.82 5.14 17.11
N LEU A 325 -6.72 3.82 17.22
CA LEU A 325 -7.90 2.93 17.22
C LEU A 325 -8.84 3.21 18.39
N LEU A 326 -8.27 3.50 19.57
CA LEU A 326 -8.96 3.76 20.83
C LEU A 326 -9.46 5.21 20.97
N GLY A 327 -9.05 6.12 20.07
CA GLY A 327 -9.40 7.53 20.16
C GLY A 327 -8.74 8.24 21.33
N ILE A 328 -7.53 7.83 21.69
CA ILE A 328 -6.65 8.50 22.66
C ILE A 328 -5.83 9.54 21.88
N PRO A 329 -5.50 10.71 22.47
CA PRO A 329 -4.55 11.65 21.88
C PRO A 329 -3.23 10.96 21.50
N TYR A 330 -2.71 11.27 20.33
CA TYR A 330 -1.53 10.60 19.77
C TYR A 330 -0.40 11.60 19.49
N ASP A 331 0.84 11.14 19.39
CA ASP A 331 2.02 11.96 19.07
C ASP A 331 2.93 11.26 18.05
N LEU A 332 4.23 11.56 18.02
CA LEU A 332 5.20 10.93 17.11
C LEU A 332 5.29 9.41 17.30
N ALA A 333 4.90 8.87 18.46
CA ALA A 333 5.03 7.44 18.76
C ALA A 333 4.19 6.55 17.83
N ILE A 334 3.16 7.09 17.18
CA ILE A 334 2.35 6.32 16.21
C ILE A 334 3.17 5.83 15.02
N ASP A 335 4.19 6.60 14.61
CA ASP A 335 5.07 6.23 13.52
C ASP A 335 6.04 5.14 13.95
N MET A 336 6.39 5.08 15.24
CA MET A 336 7.18 4.01 15.82
C MET A 336 6.43 2.69 15.93
N TRP A 337 5.13 2.75 16.25
CA TRP A 337 4.25 1.60 16.13
C TRP A 337 4.21 1.09 14.68
N SER A 338 4.01 2.00 13.72
CA SER A 338 3.98 1.67 12.28
C SER A 338 5.29 0.99 11.85
N LEU A 339 6.44 1.53 12.28
CA LEU A 339 7.75 0.95 12.00
C LEU A 339 7.86 -0.49 12.52
N GLY A 340 7.43 -0.76 13.77
CA GLY A 340 7.45 -2.10 14.34
C GLY A 340 6.69 -3.12 13.47
N CYS A 341 5.48 -2.75 13.03
CA CYS A 341 4.68 -3.56 12.11
C CYS A 341 5.39 -3.80 10.77
N ILE A 342 5.96 -2.74 10.17
CA ILE A 342 6.67 -2.80 8.89
C ILE A 342 7.88 -3.74 8.99
N LEU A 343 8.70 -3.64 10.04
CA LEU A 343 9.93 -4.44 10.16
C LEU A 343 9.65 -5.93 10.28
N VAL A 344 8.58 -6.32 10.99
CA VAL A 344 8.14 -7.72 11.03
C VAL A 344 7.68 -8.17 9.65
N GLU A 345 6.82 -7.38 8.98
CA GLU A 345 6.33 -7.69 7.63
C GLU A 345 7.47 -7.83 6.61
N MET A 346 8.48 -6.97 6.69
CA MET A 346 9.65 -7.05 5.82
C MET A 346 10.40 -8.37 5.97
N HIS A 347 10.50 -8.91 7.19
CA HIS A 347 11.23 -10.15 7.43
C HIS A 347 10.38 -11.41 7.20
N THR A 348 9.09 -11.38 7.55
CA THR A 348 8.17 -12.53 7.43
C THR A 348 7.59 -12.66 6.02
N GLY A 349 7.41 -11.52 5.34
CA GLY A 349 6.71 -11.41 4.06
C GLY A 349 5.21 -11.11 4.18
N GLU A 350 4.66 -11.05 5.39
CA GLU A 350 3.22 -10.87 5.64
C GLU A 350 2.94 -9.81 6.71
N PRO A 351 1.88 -8.98 6.59
CA PRO A 351 1.54 -7.98 7.59
C PRO A 351 1.32 -8.60 8.97
N LEU A 352 1.94 -8.03 10.01
CA LEU A 352 1.82 -8.52 11.39
C LEU A 352 0.35 -8.54 11.87
N PHE A 353 -0.38 -7.47 11.57
CA PHE A 353 -1.78 -7.26 11.95
C PHE A 353 -2.66 -6.93 10.73
N ALA A 354 -3.08 -7.96 9.98
CA ALA A 354 -3.90 -7.81 8.77
C ALA A 354 -5.43 -7.76 9.07
N GLY A 355 -5.94 -6.70 9.71
CA GLY A 355 -7.35 -6.57 10.06
C GLY A 355 -8.27 -6.12 8.91
N SER A 356 -9.42 -6.77 8.71
CA SER A 356 -10.38 -6.36 7.65
C SER A 356 -11.13 -5.06 7.96
N ASN A 357 -11.30 -4.73 9.24
CA ASN A 357 -11.90 -3.49 9.73
C ASN A 357 -11.25 -3.10 11.08
N GLU A 358 -11.63 -1.97 11.68
CA GLU A 358 -10.98 -1.51 12.93
C GLU A 358 -11.15 -2.47 14.10
N PHE A 359 -12.30 -3.16 14.18
CA PHE A 359 -12.53 -4.15 15.23
C PHE A 359 -11.61 -5.35 15.05
N ASP A 360 -11.55 -5.89 13.82
CA ASP A 360 -10.65 -6.99 13.46
C ASP A 360 -9.17 -6.63 13.68
N GLN A 361 -8.81 -5.38 13.40
CA GLN A 361 -7.47 -4.85 13.64
C GLN A 361 -7.11 -4.89 15.13
N MET A 362 -7.98 -4.36 16.00
CA MET A 362 -7.75 -4.38 17.45
C MET A 362 -7.65 -5.82 17.98
N MET A 363 -8.55 -6.72 17.55
CA MET A 363 -8.50 -8.12 18.00
C MET A 363 -7.21 -8.83 17.59
N LYS A 364 -6.69 -8.57 16.37
CA LYS A 364 -5.40 -9.12 15.92
C LYS A 364 -4.21 -8.60 16.71
N ILE A 365 -4.27 -7.35 17.19
CA ILE A 365 -3.27 -6.81 18.11
C ILE A 365 -3.32 -7.56 19.44
N VAL A 366 -4.52 -7.77 19.99
CA VAL A 366 -4.74 -8.49 21.25
C VAL A 366 -4.29 -9.96 21.20
N GLU A 367 -4.44 -10.63 20.05
CA GLU A 367 -3.94 -12.00 19.86
C GLU A 367 -2.42 -12.13 20.12
N VAL A 368 -1.65 -11.08 19.80
CA VAL A 368 -0.18 -11.08 19.92
C VAL A 368 0.29 -10.42 21.21
N LEU A 369 -0.21 -9.22 21.51
CA LEU A 369 0.29 -8.39 22.62
C LEU A 369 -0.56 -8.53 23.90
N GLY A 370 -1.71 -9.18 23.82
CA GLY A 370 -2.66 -9.25 24.91
C GLY A 370 -3.55 -8.02 25.05
N MET A 371 -4.32 -7.97 26.12
CA MET A 371 -5.20 -6.84 26.42
C MET A 371 -4.41 -5.55 26.64
N PRO A 372 -4.85 -4.40 26.09
CA PRO A 372 -4.26 -3.11 26.44
C PRO A 372 -4.35 -2.87 27.96
N PRO A 373 -3.36 -2.20 28.56
CA PRO A 373 -3.40 -1.85 29.98
C PRO A 373 -4.68 -1.12 30.37
N LYS A 374 -5.24 -1.47 31.54
CA LYS A 374 -6.51 -0.90 32.03
C LYS A 374 -6.54 0.63 32.01
N HIS A 375 -5.45 1.28 32.46
CA HIS A 375 -5.38 2.75 32.50
C HIS A 375 -5.54 3.41 31.12
N LEU A 376 -5.13 2.74 30.03
CA LEU A 376 -5.37 3.24 28.66
C LEU A 376 -6.82 3.03 28.25
N LEU A 377 -7.41 1.88 28.59
CA LEU A 377 -8.80 1.55 28.28
C LEU A 377 -9.79 2.45 29.04
N ASP A 378 -9.45 2.87 30.26
CA ASP A 378 -10.24 3.81 31.06
C ASP A 378 -10.29 5.21 30.42
N GLN A 379 -9.18 5.65 29.78
CA GLN A 379 -9.06 6.95 29.12
C GLN A 379 -9.58 6.96 27.67
N ALA A 380 -9.74 5.78 27.06
CA ALA A 380 -10.06 5.63 25.65
C ALA A 380 -11.52 5.97 25.32
N GLN A 381 -11.73 6.97 24.46
CA GLN A 381 -13.05 7.37 23.96
C GLN A 381 -13.78 6.24 23.23
N LYS A 382 -13.04 5.35 22.55
CA LYS A 382 -13.58 4.24 21.76
C LYS A 382 -13.41 2.88 22.44
N SER A 383 -13.11 2.82 23.74
CA SER A 383 -12.92 1.55 24.47
C SER A 383 -14.08 0.56 24.27
N ARG A 384 -15.33 1.03 24.44
CA ARG A 384 -16.58 0.25 24.32
C ARG A 384 -16.86 -0.29 22.90
N LYS A 385 -16.11 0.17 21.90
CA LYS A 385 -16.17 -0.39 20.55
C LYS A 385 -15.55 -1.78 20.49
N TYR A 386 -14.53 -2.04 21.31
CA TYR A 386 -13.71 -3.25 21.23
C TYR A 386 -13.78 -4.11 22.47
N PHE A 387 -14.07 -3.52 23.64
CA PHE A 387 -13.99 -4.19 24.94
C PHE A 387 -15.26 -3.96 25.77
N ASP A 388 -15.61 -4.96 26.57
CA ASP A 388 -16.65 -4.89 27.60
C ASP A 388 -15.97 -4.74 28.97
N LEU A 389 -16.50 -3.84 29.81
CA LEU A 389 -16.05 -3.64 31.19
C LEU A 389 -16.88 -4.56 32.11
N LEU A 390 -16.19 -5.40 32.87
CA LEU A 390 -16.80 -6.31 33.84
C LEU A 390 -17.06 -5.61 35.19
N PRO A 391 -17.94 -6.17 36.04
CA PRO A 391 -18.25 -5.60 37.37
C PRO A 391 -17.05 -5.47 38.31
N ASP A 392 -16.03 -6.32 38.13
CA ASP A 392 -14.76 -6.27 38.89
C ASP A 392 -13.79 -5.18 38.38
N GLY A 393 -14.21 -4.41 37.36
CA GLY A 393 -13.41 -3.37 36.73
C GLY A 393 -12.42 -3.88 35.68
N SER A 394 -12.35 -5.18 35.41
CA SER A 394 -11.50 -5.73 34.35
C SER A 394 -12.15 -5.59 32.97
N TYR A 395 -11.34 -5.57 31.91
CA TYR A 395 -11.82 -5.50 30.53
C TYR A 395 -11.67 -6.86 29.84
N ILE A 396 -12.65 -7.22 29.02
CA ILE A 396 -12.59 -8.39 28.13
C ILE A 396 -12.84 -7.99 26.67
N PRO A 397 -12.30 -8.73 25.69
CA PRO A 397 -12.64 -8.54 24.29
C PRO A 397 -14.15 -8.72 24.08
N ARG A 398 -14.76 -7.73 23.42
CA ARG A 398 -16.17 -7.83 23.04
C ARG A 398 -16.35 -8.93 22.00
N LYS A 399 -17.53 -9.57 21.99
CA LYS A 399 -17.84 -10.57 20.96
C LYS A 399 -18.00 -9.91 19.58
N SER A 400 -17.43 -10.54 18.55
CA SER A 400 -17.61 -10.10 17.17
C SER A 400 -19.07 -10.21 16.74
N LYS A 401 -19.58 -9.19 16.05
CA LYS A 401 -20.93 -9.22 15.46
C LYS A 401 -21.06 -10.25 14.34
N ASP A 402 -19.96 -10.54 13.65
CA ASP A 402 -19.92 -11.44 12.50
C ASP A 402 -19.60 -12.89 12.92
N ASN A 403 -19.69 -13.21 14.22
CA ASN A 403 -19.32 -14.51 14.81
C ASN A 403 -17.89 -15.00 14.49
N LYS A 404 -17.02 -14.11 14.02
CA LYS A 404 -15.59 -14.42 13.80
C LYS A 404 -14.94 -14.76 15.14
N LYS A 405 -14.30 -15.94 15.20
CA LYS A 405 -13.53 -16.39 16.37
C LYS A 405 -12.09 -15.88 16.25
N TYR A 406 -11.59 -15.35 17.35
CA TYR A 406 -10.20 -14.92 17.51
C TYR A 406 -9.47 -15.91 18.40
N LYS A 407 -8.15 -16.00 18.25
CA LYS A 407 -7.33 -16.73 19.22
C LYS A 407 -7.41 -16.01 20.58
N SER A 408 -7.12 -16.74 21.65
CA SER A 408 -7.10 -16.14 22.98
C SER A 408 -6.05 -15.03 23.07
N SER A 409 -6.30 -14.06 23.94
CA SER A 409 -5.36 -12.96 24.24
C SER A 409 -3.95 -13.51 24.48
N HIS A 410 -2.95 -12.93 23.82
CA HIS A 410 -1.52 -13.29 23.94
C HIS A 410 -1.16 -14.74 23.55
N SER A 411 -2.02 -15.43 22.80
CA SER A 411 -1.72 -16.81 22.35
C SER A 411 -0.92 -16.90 21.05
N ARG A 412 -0.83 -15.82 20.26
CA ARG A 412 -0.05 -15.75 19.02
C ARG A 412 1.27 -15.02 19.31
N LYS A 413 2.26 -15.71 19.89
CA LYS A 413 3.50 -15.07 20.33
C LYS A 413 4.31 -14.53 19.15
N LEU A 414 4.88 -13.33 19.33
CA LEU A 414 5.81 -12.75 18.35
C LEU A 414 7.04 -13.63 18.13
N HIS A 415 7.53 -14.28 19.20
CA HIS A 415 8.63 -15.26 19.16
C HIS A 415 8.40 -16.34 18.09
N ASP A 416 7.17 -16.89 18.03
CA ASP A 416 6.80 -17.93 17.07
C ASP A 416 6.56 -17.36 15.67
N ILE A 417 5.98 -16.15 15.57
CA ILE A 417 5.74 -15.48 14.28
C ILE A 417 7.05 -15.26 13.52
N ILE A 418 8.09 -14.80 14.21
CA ILE A 418 9.40 -14.57 13.60
C ILE A 418 10.24 -15.85 13.52
N GLY A 419 9.78 -16.95 14.13
CA GLY A 419 10.48 -18.22 14.19
C GLY A 419 11.85 -18.12 14.87
N ALA A 420 11.92 -17.43 16.01
CA ALA A 420 13.18 -17.06 16.67
C ALA A 420 14.10 -18.26 16.94
N GLU A 421 13.53 -19.42 17.30
CA GLU A 421 14.26 -20.66 17.57
C GLU A 421 14.00 -21.75 16.53
N THR A 422 13.19 -21.47 15.51
CA THR A 422 12.72 -22.47 14.53
C THR A 422 13.24 -22.17 13.13
N GLY A 423 14.41 -21.54 13.01
CA GLY A 423 15.02 -21.22 11.72
C GLY A 423 14.32 -20.09 10.96
N GLY A 424 13.83 -19.07 11.68
CA GLY A 424 13.18 -17.89 11.10
C GLY A 424 11.76 -18.15 10.57
N PRO A 425 11.17 -17.18 9.84
CA PRO A 425 9.79 -17.28 9.37
C PRO A 425 9.54 -18.52 8.50
N GLY A 426 8.71 -19.44 8.98
CA GLY A 426 8.41 -20.71 8.32
C GLY A 426 9.61 -21.65 8.18
N GLY A 427 10.64 -21.51 9.02
CA GLY A 427 11.86 -22.32 8.99
C GLY A 427 12.81 -22.06 7.82
N ARG A 428 12.51 -21.02 7.01
CA ARG A 428 13.20 -20.74 5.75
C ARG A 428 14.64 -20.25 5.90
N ARG A 429 15.05 -19.84 7.10
CA ARG A 429 16.38 -19.29 7.41
C ARG A 429 17.30 -20.31 8.08
N THR A 430 16.87 -21.55 8.24
CA THR A 430 17.67 -22.62 8.86
C THR A 430 19.01 -22.78 8.12
N GLY A 431 20.12 -22.61 8.85
CA GLY A 431 21.47 -22.73 8.29
C GLY A 431 21.95 -21.53 7.46
N GLU A 432 21.15 -20.46 7.32
CA GLU A 432 21.59 -19.23 6.66
C GLU A 432 22.41 -18.36 7.63
N LEU A 433 23.62 -17.96 7.25
CA LEU A 433 24.42 -17.03 8.06
C LEU A 433 23.70 -15.69 8.27
N GLY A 434 23.75 -15.17 9.50
CA GLY A 434 23.15 -13.88 9.87
C GLY A 434 21.65 -13.93 10.21
N HIS A 435 21.13 -15.12 10.49
CA HIS A 435 19.83 -15.42 11.10
C HIS A 435 20.07 -16.37 12.27
#